data_AF-A0A954N195-F1
#
_entry.id   AF-A0A954N195-F1
#
_cell.length_a   1.000
_cell.length_b   1.000
_cell.length_c   1.000
_cell.angle_alpha   90.00
_cell.angle_beta   90.00
_cell.angle_gamma   90.00
#
_symmetry.space_group_name_H-M   'P 1'
#
loop_
_entity.id
_entity.type
_entity.pdbx_description
1 polymer ?
#
loop_
_entity_poly.entity_id
_entity_poly.type
_entity_poly.pdbx_seq_one_letter_code
_entity_poly.pdbx_strand_id
1 'polypeptide(L)'
;RDRLVEEFSLDYVPHIHADAVIGWAWSVFNDYDFDQNELEFRHRTVRALAGIRRRIQHLHLADSVGIDFHKTGFTPYVSSLFLVKNAHDMRLVSRKPEDMPYLFQSGQYHPGQFTLETTRSGGGPMAALANLKLFGKRGLQSLLGHLVSMAEALREQLEGHAATTVLNGENFGPVTLFRVYPDGVDTFDVPRRERTEVSFREKLREYNRYNHQIFDLIQQEALSGEGVVLSLTDCYRETTYGEPIVALKSYIMSPFSAEDSVHSVLDSIHRARERLQDR
;
A
#
# COMPACT_ATOMS: atom_id res chain seq x y z
N ARG A 1 22.56 -6.53 10.06
CA ARG A 1 22.44 -7.71 10.93
C ARG A 1 23.71 -7.93 11.71
N ASP A 2 24.82 -8.27 11.05
CA ASP A 2 26.08 -8.61 11.74
C ASP A 2 26.58 -7.46 12.63
N ARG A 3 26.48 -6.21 12.15
CA ARG A 3 26.71 -5.01 12.99
C ARG A 3 25.85 -4.94 14.26
N LEU A 4 24.60 -5.39 14.24
CA LEU A 4 23.72 -5.42 15.42
C LEU A 4 24.16 -6.50 16.41
N VAL A 5 24.71 -7.61 15.92
CA VAL A 5 25.27 -8.66 16.78
C VAL A 5 26.44 -8.11 17.57
N GLU A 6 27.34 -7.38 16.91
CA GLU A 6 28.48 -6.73 17.55
C GLU A 6 28.04 -5.61 18.52
N GLU A 7 27.19 -4.68 18.05
CA GLU A 7 26.75 -3.50 18.81
C GLU A 7 26.01 -3.87 20.09
N PHE A 8 25.12 -4.86 20.02
CA PHE A 8 24.29 -5.29 21.15
C PHE A 8 24.83 -6.55 21.85
N SER A 9 26.02 -7.04 21.45
CA SER A 9 26.63 -8.26 22.00
C SER A 9 25.67 -9.46 22.02
N LEU A 10 24.95 -9.68 20.92
CA LEU A 10 23.97 -10.75 20.81
C LEU A 10 24.68 -12.11 20.68
N ASP A 11 24.13 -13.13 21.34
CA ASP A 11 24.55 -14.53 21.20
C ASP A 11 23.88 -15.23 20.00
N TYR A 12 23.05 -14.51 19.24
CA TYR A 12 22.40 -14.96 18.02
C TYR A 12 22.48 -13.92 16.91
N VAL A 13 22.22 -14.37 15.69
CA VAL A 13 22.21 -13.54 14.48
C VAL A 13 20.74 -13.24 14.10
N PRO A 14 20.25 -11.98 14.22
CA PRO A 14 18.82 -11.69 13.99
C PRO A 14 18.38 -11.93 12.54
N HIS A 15 17.33 -12.71 12.33
CA HIS A 15 16.76 -12.89 10.99
C HIS A 15 16.06 -11.61 10.51
N ILE A 16 16.46 -11.07 9.36
CA ILE A 16 15.80 -9.89 8.77
C ILE A 16 14.77 -10.34 7.74
N HIS A 17 13.49 -10.21 8.09
CA HIS A 17 12.39 -10.36 7.14
C HIS A 17 11.95 -9.01 6.58
N ALA A 18 11.86 -8.90 5.26
CA ALA A 18 11.20 -7.79 4.60
C ALA A 18 9.73 -8.14 4.30
N ASP A 19 8.82 -7.51 5.03
CA ASP A 19 7.40 -7.53 4.66
C ASP A 19 7.18 -6.64 3.44
N ALA A 20 7.29 -7.26 2.27
CA ALA A 20 7.12 -6.62 0.97
C ALA A 20 5.84 -7.09 0.28
N VAL A 21 4.84 -7.60 1.02
CA VAL A 21 3.67 -8.27 0.43
C VAL A 21 2.97 -7.44 -0.62
N ILE A 22 2.95 -6.11 -0.42
CA ILE A 22 2.54 -5.12 -1.42
C ILE A 22 3.78 -4.65 -2.20
N GLY A 23 4.80 -4.18 -1.49
CA GLY A 23 5.94 -3.44 -2.03
C GLY A 23 6.83 -4.16 -3.06
N TRP A 24 6.86 -5.49 -3.08
CA TRP A 24 7.78 -6.28 -3.91
C TRP A 24 7.66 -5.95 -5.40
N ALA A 25 6.44 -5.68 -5.88
CA ALA A 25 6.15 -5.50 -7.30
C ALA A 25 6.86 -4.28 -7.88
N TRP A 26 7.10 -3.24 -7.07
CA TRP A 26 7.82 -2.05 -7.51
C TRP A 26 9.33 -2.27 -7.73
N SER A 27 9.88 -3.43 -7.36
CA SER A 27 11.25 -3.80 -7.70
C SER A 27 11.48 -3.87 -9.23
N VAL A 28 10.41 -3.95 -10.04
CA VAL A 28 10.52 -3.84 -11.51
C VAL A 28 11.10 -2.50 -11.96
N PHE A 29 11.12 -1.47 -11.11
CA PHE A 29 11.73 -0.17 -11.42
C PHE A 29 13.20 -0.04 -11.02
N ASN A 30 13.84 -1.08 -10.45
CA ASN A 30 15.22 -0.98 -9.93
C ASN A 30 16.26 -0.58 -10.99
N ASP A 31 16.02 -0.95 -12.24
CA ASP A 31 16.82 -0.69 -13.44
C ASP A 31 16.03 0.08 -14.51
N TYR A 32 14.89 0.68 -14.15
CA TYR A 32 14.17 1.59 -15.06
C TYR A 32 14.98 2.87 -15.26
N ASP A 33 15.16 3.28 -16.52
CA ASP A 33 15.81 4.54 -16.87
C ASP A 33 14.80 5.69 -16.77
N PHE A 34 14.91 6.46 -15.70
CA PHE A 34 14.03 7.60 -15.43
C PHE A 34 14.34 8.84 -16.28
N ASP A 35 15.54 8.92 -16.86
CA ASP A 35 15.92 10.03 -17.74
C ASP A 35 15.34 9.81 -19.14
N GLN A 36 15.40 8.57 -19.65
CA GLN A 36 14.74 8.20 -20.89
C GLN A 36 13.22 8.13 -20.77
N ASN A 37 12.74 7.63 -19.61
CA ASN A 37 11.32 7.52 -19.29
C ASN A 37 10.50 6.93 -20.45
N GLU A 38 10.88 5.75 -20.96
CA GLU A 38 10.30 5.13 -22.16
C GLU A 38 8.78 4.87 -22.10
N LEU A 39 8.19 4.90 -20.90
CA LEU A 39 6.75 4.77 -20.68
C LEU A 39 6.02 6.11 -20.57
N GLU A 40 6.74 7.22 -20.79
CA GLU A 40 6.22 8.59 -20.90
C GLU A 40 5.41 9.05 -19.68
N PHE A 41 5.79 8.58 -18.49
CA PHE A 41 5.15 9.02 -17.25
C PHE A 41 5.34 10.53 -17.03
N ARG A 42 4.33 11.20 -16.47
CA ARG A 42 4.45 12.62 -16.08
C ARG A 42 5.59 12.81 -15.07
N HIS A 43 6.18 14.00 -15.05
CA HIS A 43 7.29 14.33 -14.14
C HIS A 43 6.98 14.04 -12.66
N ARG A 44 5.74 14.29 -12.21
CA ARG A 44 5.31 13.98 -10.83
C ARG A 44 5.36 12.47 -10.56
N THR A 45 4.87 11.65 -11.47
CA THR A 45 4.96 10.18 -11.42
C THR A 45 6.41 9.70 -11.44
N VAL A 46 7.25 10.24 -12.33
CA VAL A 46 8.68 9.89 -12.43
C VAL A 46 9.37 10.12 -11.09
N ARG A 47 9.14 11.27 -10.44
CA ARG A 47 9.69 11.57 -9.10
C ARG A 47 9.19 10.58 -8.05
N ALA A 48 7.91 10.23 -8.05
CA ALA A 48 7.35 9.25 -7.12
C ALA A 48 7.98 7.87 -7.33
N LEU A 49 8.04 7.36 -8.56
CA LEU A 49 8.63 6.07 -8.90
C LEU A 49 10.14 6.01 -8.57
N ALA A 50 10.89 7.09 -8.81
CA ALA A 50 12.28 7.19 -8.38
C ALA A 50 12.41 7.14 -6.83
N GLY A 51 11.48 7.80 -6.12
CA GLY A 51 11.36 7.70 -4.67
C GLY A 51 11.07 6.28 -4.19
N ILE A 52 10.24 5.53 -4.91
CA ILE A 52 9.97 4.11 -4.65
C ILE A 52 11.23 3.26 -4.88
N ARG A 53 11.90 3.41 -6.03
CA ARG A 53 13.16 2.71 -6.35
C ARG A 53 14.17 2.86 -5.22
N ARG A 54 14.37 4.11 -4.74
CA ARG A 54 15.33 4.41 -3.67
C ARG A 54 15.07 3.58 -2.40
N ARG A 55 13.81 3.28 -2.08
CA ARG A 55 13.43 2.48 -0.90
C ARG A 55 13.47 0.98 -1.18
N ILE A 56 12.95 0.53 -2.33
CA ILE A 56 12.72 -0.89 -2.61
C ILE A 56 13.97 -1.63 -3.13
N GLN A 57 14.97 -0.92 -3.66
CA GLN A 57 16.20 -1.53 -4.21
C GLN A 57 16.96 -2.40 -3.21
N HIS A 58 16.75 -2.20 -1.91
CA HIS A 58 17.45 -2.88 -0.83
C HIS A 58 16.80 -4.21 -0.41
N LEU A 59 15.69 -4.65 -1.02
CA LEU A 59 15.02 -5.91 -0.65
C LEU A 59 15.95 -7.14 -0.65
N HIS A 60 16.93 -7.17 -1.56
CA HIS A 60 17.91 -8.26 -1.67
C HIS A 60 18.84 -8.40 -0.44
N LEU A 61 18.85 -7.41 0.46
CA LEU A 61 19.61 -7.44 1.70
C LEU A 61 18.90 -8.25 2.81
N ALA A 62 17.59 -8.48 2.69
CA ALA A 62 16.84 -9.27 3.66
C ALA A 62 17.16 -10.77 3.56
N ASP A 63 17.01 -11.48 4.67
CA ASP A 63 17.16 -12.94 4.76
C ASP A 63 15.91 -13.66 4.22
N SER A 64 14.74 -13.02 4.35
CA SER A 64 13.52 -13.45 3.66
C SER A 64 12.61 -12.28 3.27
N VAL A 65 11.70 -12.52 2.32
CA VAL A 65 10.75 -11.54 1.80
C VAL A 65 9.36 -12.15 1.73
N GLY A 66 8.35 -11.39 2.16
CA GLY A 66 6.94 -11.70 1.96
C GLY A 66 6.43 -11.08 0.66
N ILE A 67 5.67 -11.85 -0.12
CA ILE A 67 5.14 -11.44 -1.43
C ILE A 67 3.68 -11.87 -1.51
N ASP A 68 2.78 -10.94 -1.84
CA ASP A 68 1.41 -11.27 -2.23
C ASP A 68 1.20 -10.92 -3.69
N PHE A 69 1.16 -11.95 -4.54
CA PHE A 69 0.81 -11.76 -5.95
C PHE A 69 -0.64 -11.31 -6.11
N HIS A 70 -1.50 -11.69 -5.17
CA HIS A 70 -2.92 -11.32 -5.18
C HIS A 70 -3.19 -9.86 -4.78
N LYS A 71 -2.13 -9.10 -4.43
CA LYS A 71 -2.19 -7.66 -4.20
C LYS A 71 -1.71 -6.92 -5.44
N THR A 72 -0.39 -6.74 -5.56
CA THR A 72 0.23 -5.91 -6.60
C THR A 72 0.76 -6.71 -7.78
N GLY A 73 0.62 -8.05 -7.74
CA GLY A 73 0.85 -8.95 -8.88
C GLY A 73 -0.41 -9.24 -9.71
N PHE A 74 -1.56 -8.67 -9.32
CA PHE A 74 -2.84 -8.80 -10.03
C PHE A 74 -3.33 -10.23 -10.22
N THR A 75 -3.00 -11.14 -9.32
CA THR A 75 -3.51 -12.52 -9.36
C THR A 75 -4.79 -12.67 -8.54
N PRO A 76 -5.65 -13.66 -8.84
CA PRO A 76 -6.73 -14.03 -7.94
C PRO A 76 -6.22 -14.47 -6.56
N TYR A 77 -7.04 -14.26 -5.53
CA TYR A 77 -6.81 -14.82 -4.21
C TYR A 77 -6.98 -16.36 -4.24
N VAL A 78 -6.20 -17.14 -3.48
CA VAL A 78 -5.05 -16.77 -2.64
C VAL A 78 -3.76 -17.09 -3.40
N SER A 79 -2.87 -16.12 -3.54
CA SER A 79 -1.54 -16.32 -4.13
C SER A 79 -0.48 -15.47 -3.43
N SER A 80 0.40 -16.13 -2.70
CA SER A 80 1.44 -15.53 -1.86
C SER A 80 2.69 -16.39 -1.85
N LEU A 81 3.81 -15.79 -1.48
CA LEU A 81 5.11 -16.44 -1.38
C LEU A 81 5.89 -15.89 -0.20
N PHE A 82 6.38 -16.80 0.63
CA PHE A 82 7.49 -16.55 1.54
C PHE A 82 8.78 -17.00 0.85
N LEU A 83 9.66 -16.06 0.55
CA LEU A 83 10.91 -16.31 -0.14
C LEU A 83 12.07 -16.17 0.84
N VAL A 84 12.92 -17.19 0.97
CA VAL A 84 14.19 -17.09 1.70
C VAL A 84 15.35 -16.85 0.75
N LYS A 85 16.35 -16.10 1.21
CA LYS A 85 17.58 -15.84 0.47
C LYS A 85 18.49 -17.08 0.44
N ASN A 86 18.55 -17.82 1.55
CA ASN A 86 19.30 -19.06 1.65
C ASN A 86 18.35 -20.23 1.94
N ALA A 87 18.34 -21.23 1.05
CA ALA A 87 17.50 -22.42 1.21
C ALA A 87 17.84 -23.23 2.48
N HIS A 88 19.06 -23.09 3.03
CA HIS A 88 19.41 -23.69 4.31
C HIS A 88 18.49 -23.20 5.43
N ASP A 89 18.04 -21.95 5.41
CA ASP A 89 17.27 -21.36 6.49
C ASP A 89 15.91 -22.07 6.66
N MET A 90 15.37 -22.67 5.59
CA MET A 90 14.16 -23.50 5.66
C MET A 90 14.35 -24.77 6.51
N ARG A 91 15.58 -25.24 6.72
CA ARG A 91 15.87 -26.39 7.60
C ARG A 91 15.50 -26.10 9.06
N LEU A 92 15.53 -24.84 9.48
CA LEU A 92 15.18 -24.42 10.84
C LEU A 92 13.69 -24.65 11.16
N VAL A 93 12.84 -24.70 10.12
CA VAL A 93 11.39 -24.92 10.24
C VAL A 93 10.95 -26.25 9.63
N SER A 94 11.90 -27.07 9.19
CA SER A 94 11.62 -28.36 8.56
C SER A 94 11.27 -29.43 9.59
N ARG A 95 10.26 -30.24 9.29
CA ARG A 95 9.92 -31.44 10.07
C ARG A 95 10.81 -32.60 9.65
N LYS A 96 11.18 -33.49 10.58
CA LYS A 96 11.99 -34.67 10.24
C LYS A 96 11.10 -35.72 9.55
N PRO A 97 11.63 -36.51 8.61
CA PRO A 97 10.87 -37.59 7.98
C PRO A 97 10.24 -38.57 8.98
N GLU A 98 10.93 -38.83 10.09
CA GLU A 98 10.45 -39.66 11.20
C GLU A 98 9.16 -39.12 11.84
N ASP A 99 8.96 -37.79 11.82
CA ASP A 99 7.75 -37.13 12.31
C ASP A 99 6.61 -37.15 11.28
N MET A 100 6.86 -37.66 10.07
CA MET A 100 5.94 -37.65 8.92
C MET A 100 5.79 -39.03 8.24
N PRO A 101 5.54 -40.13 8.99
CA PRO A 101 5.67 -41.50 8.48
C PRO A 101 4.72 -41.87 7.32
N TYR A 102 3.60 -41.15 7.17
CA TYR A 102 2.60 -41.38 6.12
C TYR A 102 2.76 -40.47 4.90
N LEU A 103 3.73 -39.54 4.91
CA LEU A 103 3.91 -38.53 3.86
C LEU A 103 5.29 -38.68 3.21
N PHE A 104 5.42 -38.23 1.95
CA PHE A 104 6.71 -38.05 1.27
C PHE A 104 7.57 -39.32 1.12
N GLN A 105 6.93 -40.46 0.79
CA GLN A 105 7.60 -41.76 0.63
C GLN A 105 8.39 -41.90 -0.70
N SER A 106 8.16 -41.01 -1.66
CA SER A 106 8.82 -41.00 -2.98
C SER A 106 8.90 -39.58 -3.54
N GLY A 107 9.87 -39.33 -4.42
CA GLY A 107 10.17 -38.00 -4.98
C GLY A 107 11.40 -37.35 -4.35
N GLN A 108 11.79 -36.17 -4.87
CA GLN A 108 12.98 -35.44 -4.42
C GLN A 108 12.66 -34.04 -3.86
N TYR A 109 11.42 -33.58 -4.03
CA TYR A 109 10.99 -32.25 -3.61
C TYR A 109 9.70 -32.34 -2.80
N HIS A 110 9.79 -32.00 -1.51
CA HIS A 110 8.70 -32.15 -0.56
C HIS A 110 8.42 -30.84 0.20
N PRO A 111 7.74 -29.87 -0.45
CA PRO A 111 7.43 -28.58 0.17
C PRO A 111 6.74 -28.69 1.53
N GLY A 112 5.87 -29.69 1.73
CA GLY A 112 5.18 -29.87 3.00
C GLY A 112 6.08 -30.25 4.18
N GLN A 113 7.36 -30.59 3.96
CA GLN A 113 8.32 -30.77 5.05
C GLN A 113 8.75 -29.45 5.67
N PHE A 114 8.78 -28.37 4.88
CA PHE A 114 9.36 -27.08 5.26
C PHE A 114 8.37 -25.92 5.14
N THR A 115 7.08 -26.21 5.12
CA THR A 115 6.01 -25.20 5.15
C THR A 115 4.98 -25.53 6.20
N LEU A 116 4.19 -24.53 6.60
CA LEU A 116 3.14 -24.70 7.60
C LEU A 116 2.04 -25.66 7.12
N GLU A 117 1.64 -25.54 5.85
CA GLU A 117 0.59 -26.35 5.23
C GLU A 117 1.12 -27.69 4.70
N THR A 118 0.28 -28.73 4.76
CA THR A 118 0.54 -30.02 4.09
C THR A 118 0.02 -29.98 2.65
N THR A 119 -1.25 -30.33 2.44
CA THR A 119 -1.93 -30.25 1.14
C THR A 119 -2.33 -28.81 0.87
N ARG A 120 -2.06 -28.33 -0.35
CA ARG A 120 -2.47 -26.99 -0.80
C ARG A 120 -2.74 -26.98 -2.30
N SER A 121 -3.48 -25.98 -2.76
CA SER A 121 -3.74 -25.80 -4.20
C SER A 121 -2.48 -25.32 -4.94
N GLY A 122 -2.21 -25.91 -6.11
CA GLY A 122 -1.22 -25.37 -7.04
C GLY A 122 -1.69 -24.11 -7.78
N GLY A 123 -2.97 -23.73 -7.64
CA GLY A 123 -3.57 -22.63 -8.40
C GLY A 123 -2.92 -21.27 -8.13
N GLY A 124 -2.64 -20.95 -6.87
CA GLY A 124 -2.02 -19.67 -6.50
C GLY A 124 -0.65 -19.46 -7.17
N PRO A 125 0.32 -20.38 -6.99
CA PRO A 125 1.61 -20.32 -7.67
C PRO A 125 1.52 -20.33 -9.19
N MET A 126 0.61 -21.12 -9.78
CA MET A 126 0.43 -21.17 -11.23
C MET A 126 -0.16 -19.87 -11.79
N ALA A 127 -1.11 -19.23 -11.09
CA ALA A 127 -1.63 -17.92 -11.48
C ALA A 127 -0.56 -16.83 -11.38
N ALA A 128 0.28 -16.86 -10.33
CA ALA A 128 1.42 -15.96 -10.22
C ALA A 128 2.41 -16.13 -11.38
N LEU A 129 2.77 -17.38 -11.71
CA LEU A 129 3.65 -17.66 -12.83
C LEU A 129 3.05 -17.16 -14.16
N ALA A 130 1.75 -17.41 -14.39
CA ALA A 130 1.06 -16.95 -15.58
C ALA A 130 1.10 -15.42 -15.73
N ASN A 131 0.77 -14.68 -14.67
CA ASN A 131 0.81 -13.21 -14.68
C ASN A 131 2.22 -12.65 -14.86
N LEU A 132 3.22 -13.22 -14.18
CA LEU A 132 4.62 -12.81 -14.33
C LEU A 132 5.11 -13.01 -15.77
N LYS A 133 4.68 -14.09 -16.44
CA LYS A 133 5.00 -14.36 -17.85
C LYS A 133 4.23 -13.48 -18.81
N LEU A 134 2.95 -13.21 -18.53
CA LEU A 134 2.08 -12.37 -19.36
C LEU A 134 2.56 -10.91 -19.38
N PHE A 135 2.72 -10.31 -18.20
CA PHE A 135 3.11 -8.91 -18.11
C PHE A 135 4.60 -8.71 -18.38
N GLY A 136 5.43 -9.67 -17.96
CA GLY A 136 6.85 -9.46 -17.86
C GLY A 136 7.18 -8.20 -17.05
N LYS A 137 8.41 -7.72 -17.22
CA LYS A 137 8.86 -6.53 -16.50
C LYS A 137 8.20 -5.25 -17.00
N ARG A 138 8.18 -5.04 -18.32
CA ARG A 138 7.64 -3.82 -18.95
C ARG A 138 6.14 -3.69 -18.70
N GLY A 139 5.36 -4.77 -18.80
CA GLY A 139 3.92 -4.73 -18.51
C GLY A 139 3.63 -4.38 -17.06
N LEU A 140 4.40 -4.92 -16.10
CA LEU A 140 4.28 -4.53 -14.69
C LEU A 140 4.69 -3.07 -14.45
N GLN A 141 5.75 -2.59 -15.10
CA GLN A 141 6.14 -1.17 -15.03
C GLN A 141 5.02 -0.27 -15.56
N SER A 142 4.43 -0.58 -16.71
CA SER A 142 3.30 0.16 -17.27
C SER A 142 2.11 0.18 -16.31
N LEU A 143 1.73 -0.99 -15.81
CA LEU A 143 0.58 -1.13 -14.92
C LEU A 143 0.77 -0.40 -13.58
N LEU A 144 1.88 -0.64 -12.88
CA LEU A 144 2.16 -0.02 -11.60
C LEU A 144 2.43 1.48 -11.73
N GLY A 145 3.10 1.90 -12.80
CA GLY A 145 3.33 3.31 -13.09
C GLY A 145 2.03 4.05 -13.40
N HIS A 146 1.07 3.40 -14.08
CA HIS A 146 -0.27 3.94 -14.27
C HIS A 146 -1.00 4.16 -12.95
N LEU A 147 -1.00 3.18 -12.04
CA LEU A 147 -1.61 3.33 -10.72
C LEU A 147 -1.02 4.51 -9.93
N VAL A 148 0.32 4.63 -9.95
CA VAL A 148 1.00 5.78 -9.31
C VAL A 148 0.63 7.08 -10.01
N SER A 149 0.50 7.10 -11.33
CA SER A 149 0.12 8.30 -12.09
C SER A 149 -1.27 8.81 -11.71
N MET A 150 -2.24 7.90 -11.59
CA MET A 150 -3.59 8.27 -11.16
C MET A 150 -3.62 8.74 -9.70
N ALA A 151 -2.82 8.13 -8.83
CA ALA A 151 -2.72 8.58 -7.44
C ALA A 151 -2.01 9.95 -7.31
N GLU A 152 -1.01 10.24 -8.14
CA GLU A 152 -0.40 11.57 -8.20
C GLU A 152 -1.35 12.62 -8.77
N ALA A 153 -2.15 12.29 -9.79
CA ALA A 153 -3.20 13.17 -10.30
C ALA A 153 -4.25 13.49 -9.22
N LEU A 154 -4.68 12.49 -8.45
CA LEU A 154 -5.59 12.71 -7.32
C LEU A 154 -4.96 13.60 -6.24
N ARG A 155 -3.69 13.37 -5.89
CA ARG A 155 -3.01 14.23 -4.90
C ARG A 155 -2.92 15.67 -5.38
N GLU A 156 -2.59 15.90 -6.65
CA GLU A 156 -2.54 17.24 -7.24
C GLU A 156 -3.86 17.98 -7.12
N GLN A 157 -4.98 17.32 -7.44
CA GLN A 157 -6.32 17.91 -7.32
C GLN A 157 -6.68 18.20 -5.85
N LEU A 158 -6.38 17.26 -4.94
CA LEU A 158 -6.65 17.43 -3.50
C LEU A 158 -5.77 18.51 -2.86
N GLU A 159 -4.52 18.67 -3.29
CA GLU A 159 -3.62 19.73 -2.83
C GLU A 159 -4.04 21.10 -3.36
N GLY A 160 -4.62 21.15 -4.57
CA GLY A 160 -5.14 22.37 -5.18
C GLY A 160 -6.50 22.82 -4.63
N HIS A 161 -7.20 21.98 -3.87
CA HIS A 161 -8.55 22.26 -3.41
C HIS A 161 -8.57 22.79 -1.96
N ALA A 162 -9.15 23.98 -1.77
CA ALA A 162 -9.07 24.76 -0.52
C ALA A 162 -9.59 24.01 0.73
N ALA A 163 -10.52 23.08 0.54
CA ALA A 163 -11.13 22.32 1.63
C ALA A 163 -10.46 20.98 1.95
N THR A 164 -9.37 20.62 1.27
CA THR A 164 -8.76 19.30 1.44
C THR A 164 -7.28 19.40 1.81
N THR A 165 -6.78 18.34 2.45
CA THR A 165 -5.36 18.21 2.77
C THR A 165 -4.91 16.78 2.59
N VAL A 166 -3.87 16.55 1.78
CA VAL A 166 -3.19 15.26 1.67
C VAL A 166 -2.32 15.05 2.91
N LEU A 167 -2.55 13.95 3.64
CA LEU A 167 -1.90 13.67 4.92
C LEU A 167 -0.64 12.83 4.79
N ASN A 168 -0.54 12.04 3.72
CA ASN A 168 0.57 11.12 3.46
C ASN A 168 1.41 11.55 2.25
N GLY A 169 1.76 12.84 2.14
CA GLY A 169 2.51 13.39 1.00
C GLY A 169 3.88 12.72 0.74
N GLU A 170 4.45 12.04 1.73
CA GLU A 170 5.69 11.26 1.57
C GLU A 170 5.46 9.82 1.06
N ASN A 171 4.21 9.41 0.85
CA ASN A 171 3.88 8.14 0.23
C ASN A 171 3.97 8.26 -1.29
N PHE A 172 4.84 7.47 -1.90
CA PHE A 172 5.03 7.46 -3.35
C PHE A 172 4.17 6.42 -4.09
N GLY A 173 3.50 5.54 -3.35
CA GLY A 173 2.64 4.50 -3.91
C GLY A 173 1.24 5.01 -4.29
N PRO A 174 0.34 4.12 -4.71
CA PRO A 174 -1.01 4.46 -5.18
C PRO A 174 -2.03 4.80 -4.07
N VAL A 175 -1.60 4.88 -2.81
CA VAL A 175 -2.46 5.17 -1.66
C VAL A 175 -2.43 6.66 -1.33
N THR A 176 -3.59 7.29 -1.30
CA THR A 176 -3.74 8.69 -0.90
C THR A 176 -4.64 8.78 0.32
N LEU A 177 -4.08 9.29 1.42
CA LEU A 177 -4.81 9.61 2.65
C LEU A 177 -5.02 11.11 2.70
N PHE A 178 -6.26 11.54 2.94
CA PHE A 178 -6.60 12.94 2.94
C PHE A 178 -7.71 13.26 3.95
N ARG A 179 -7.79 14.53 4.33
CA ARG A 179 -8.87 15.10 5.14
C ARG A 179 -9.65 16.12 4.33
N VAL A 180 -10.93 16.22 4.65
CA VAL A 180 -11.83 17.28 4.19
C VAL A 180 -12.16 18.18 5.38
N TYR A 181 -12.20 19.48 5.17
CA TYR A 181 -12.52 20.48 6.18
C TYR A 181 -13.77 21.31 5.78
N PRO A 182 -14.51 21.83 6.78
CA PRO A 182 -15.56 22.82 6.56
C PRO A 182 -15.03 24.10 5.88
N ASP A 183 -15.92 24.87 5.28
CA ASP A 183 -15.56 26.17 4.69
C ASP A 183 -14.99 27.14 5.74
N GLY A 184 -14.04 27.98 5.31
CA GLY A 184 -13.37 28.96 6.16
C GLY A 184 -12.26 28.39 7.06
N VAL A 185 -12.01 27.08 7.02
CA VAL A 185 -10.86 26.47 7.71
C VAL A 185 -9.59 26.69 6.89
N ASP A 186 -8.55 27.21 7.53
CA ASP A 186 -7.22 27.35 6.94
C ASP A 186 -6.50 25.99 6.86
N THR A 187 -6.56 25.37 5.68
CA THR A 187 -5.95 24.07 5.40
C THR A 187 -4.41 24.10 5.31
N PHE A 188 -3.77 25.27 5.43
CA PHE A 188 -2.31 25.35 5.52
C PHE A 188 -1.80 25.17 6.96
N ASP A 189 -2.41 25.84 7.93
CA ASP A 189 -1.95 25.82 9.32
C ASP A 189 -2.70 24.80 10.19
N VAL A 190 -4.02 24.64 9.99
CA VAL A 190 -4.87 23.78 10.84
C VAL A 190 -4.40 22.33 10.90
N PRO A 191 -3.98 21.66 9.80
CA PRO A 191 -3.49 20.28 9.87
C PRO A 191 -2.26 20.11 10.79
N ARG A 192 -1.37 21.12 10.84
CA ARG A 192 -0.23 21.12 11.75
C ARG A 192 -0.70 21.32 13.20
N ARG A 193 -1.62 22.26 13.43
CA ARG A 193 -2.15 22.60 14.75
C ARG A 193 -2.92 21.46 15.37
N GLU A 194 -3.87 20.86 14.63
CA GLU A 194 -4.62 19.71 15.11
C GLU A 194 -3.72 18.54 15.47
N ARG A 195 -2.58 18.37 14.77
CA ARG A 195 -1.61 17.32 15.07
C ARG A 195 -0.73 17.59 16.29
N THR A 196 -0.42 18.85 16.59
CA THR A 196 0.68 19.20 17.52
C THR A 196 0.26 20.03 18.75
N GLU A 197 -0.86 20.75 18.68
CA GLU A 197 -1.31 21.67 19.71
C GLU A 197 -2.47 21.08 20.51
N VAL A 198 -2.27 20.79 21.80
CA VAL A 198 -3.31 20.19 22.66
C VAL A 198 -4.58 21.05 22.77
N SER A 199 -4.45 22.37 22.60
CA SER A 199 -5.59 23.30 22.56
C SER A 199 -6.52 23.05 21.38
N PHE A 200 -6.06 22.36 20.31
CA PHE A 200 -6.88 21.98 19.16
C PHE A 200 -7.67 20.69 19.39
N ARG A 201 -7.53 20.00 20.52
CA ARG A 201 -8.16 18.69 20.76
C ARG A 201 -9.65 18.65 20.41
N GLU A 202 -10.42 19.62 20.88
CA GLU A 202 -11.87 19.64 20.61
C GLU A 202 -12.17 19.90 19.14
N LYS A 203 -11.36 20.74 18.47
CA LYS A 203 -11.49 21.00 17.04
C LYS A 203 -11.07 19.79 16.20
N LEU A 204 -10.01 19.08 16.58
CA LEU A 204 -9.62 17.80 15.96
C LEU A 204 -10.78 16.80 16.02
N ARG A 205 -11.41 16.65 17.20
CA ARG A 205 -12.56 15.75 17.38
C ARG A 205 -13.75 16.17 16.52
N GLU A 206 -14.01 17.46 16.38
CA GLU A 206 -15.00 18.00 15.45
C GLU A 206 -14.68 17.64 14.00
N TYR A 207 -13.44 17.83 13.56
CA TYR A 207 -13.01 17.48 12.21
C TYR A 207 -12.99 15.98 11.94
N ASN A 208 -12.68 15.15 12.95
CA ASN A 208 -12.83 13.70 12.85
C ASN A 208 -14.30 13.32 12.60
N ARG A 209 -15.23 13.85 13.41
CA ARG A 209 -16.67 13.65 13.19
C ARG A 209 -17.12 14.11 11.81
N TYR A 210 -16.63 15.27 11.36
CA TYR A 210 -16.92 15.78 10.01
C TYR A 210 -16.46 14.83 8.91
N ASN A 211 -15.24 14.27 9.01
CA ASN A 211 -14.74 13.30 8.03
C ASN A 211 -15.50 11.96 8.07
N HIS A 212 -16.00 11.51 9.22
CA HIS A 212 -16.93 10.38 9.30
C HIS A 212 -18.23 10.69 8.54
N GLN A 213 -18.82 11.86 8.75
CA GLN A 213 -20.06 12.26 8.07
C GLN A 213 -19.88 12.36 6.54
N ILE A 214 -18.75 12.92 6.09
CA ILE A 214 -18.39 12.95 4.66
C ILE A 214 -18.26 11.52 4.12
N PHE A 215 -17.55 10.64 4.84
CA PHE A 215 -17.41 9.24 4.45
C PHE A 215 -18.76 8.54 4.34
N ASP A 216 -19.64 8.70 5.33
CA ASP A 216 -20.96 8.06 5.35
C ASP A 216 -21.80 8.50 4.15
N LEU A 217 -21.75 9.79 3.77
CA LEU A 217 -22.46 10.31 2.60
C LEU A 217 -21.90 9.75 1.28
N ILE A 218 -20.58 9.71 1.13
CA ILE A 218 -19.93 9.11 -0.05
C ILE A 218 -20.24 7.61 -0.13
N GLN A 219 -20.20 6.91 1.02
CA GLN A 219 -20.48 5.48 1.09
C GLN A 219 -21.94 5.17 0.75
N GLN A 220 -22.89 6.01 1.17
CA GLN A 220 -24.30 5.88 0.80
C GLN A 220 -24.51 6.06 -0.70
N GLU A 221 -23.88 7.07 -1.31
CA GLU A 221 -23.90 7.29 -2.76
C GLU A 221 -23.34 6.07 -3.52
N ALA A 222 -22.20 5.54 -3.07
CA ALA A 222 -21.60 4.33 -3.61
C ALA A 222 -22.53 3.11 -3.54
N LEU A 223 -23.23 2.94 -2.42
CA LEU A 223 -24.16 1.82 -2.22
C LEU A 223 -25.43 1.94 -3.08
N SER A 224 -25.81 3.15 -3.51
CA SER A 224 -26.85 3.34 -4.53
C SER A 224 -26.38 3.10 -5.97
N GLY A 225 -25.11 2.76 -6.17
CA GLY A 225 -24.52 2.54 -7.50
C GLY A 225 -24.05 3.82 -8.18
N GLU A 226 -23.91 4.91 -7.43
CA GLU A 226 -23.44 6.22 -7.92
C GLU A 226 -22.10 6.59 -7.27
N GLY A 227 -21.41 7.61 -7.80
CA GLY A 227 -20.21 8.17 -7.15
C GLY A 227 -19.01 7.21 -7.09
N VAL A 228 -18.26 7.26 -5.98
CA VAL A 228 -16.99 6.54 -5.80
C VAL A 228 -16.94 5.72 -4.52
N VAL A 229 -16.17 4.64 -4.53
CA VAL A 229 -15.85 3.87 -3.31
C VAL A 229 -14.54 4.36 -2.72
N LEU A 230 -14.61 4.89 -1.51
CA LEU A 230 -13.43 5.21 -0.69
C LEU A 230 -13.41 4.31 0.54
N SER A 231 -12.30 4.31 1.27
CA SER A 231 -12.21 3.74 2.60
C SER A 231 -11.98 4.83 3.64
N LEU A 232 -12.18 4.51 4.91
CA LEU A 232 -11.82 5.36 6.05
C LEU A 232 -10.76 4.67 6.89
N THR A 233 -9.87 5.44 7.52
CA THR A 233 -9.04 4.97 8.63
C THR A 233 -9.31 5.85 9.85
N ASP A 234 -9.63 5.21 10.98
CA ASP A 234 -9.94 5.91 12.22
C ASP A 234 -8.70 6.52 12.89
N CYS A 235 -7.52 6.03 12.52
CA CYS A 235 -6.25 6.55 13.01
C CYS A 235 -5.17 6.34 11.93
N TYR A 236 -5.00 7.33 11.06
CA TYR A 236 -3.84 7.32 10.17
C TYR A 236 -2.54 7.57 10.96
N ARG A 237 -2.66 8.35 12.05
CA ARG A 237 -1.59 8.76 12.95
C ARG A 237 -2.20 9.32 14.23
N GLU A 238 -1.48 9.17 15.33
CA GLU A 238 -1.77 9.83 16.60
C GLU A 238 -1.16 11.24 16.66
N THR A 239 -1.86 12.17 17.29
CA THR A 239 -1.31 13.49 17.63
C THR A 239 -0.20 13.39 18.66
N THR A 240 0.55 14.47 18.86
CA THR A 240 1.54 14.57 19.95
C THR A 240 0.91 14.47 21.35
N TYR A 241 -0.41 14.56 21.45
CA TYR A 241 -1.18 14.50 22.68
C TYR A 241 -2.14 13.30 22.74
N GLY A 242 -1.91 12.27 21.92
CA GLY A 242 -2.53 10.95 22.03
C GLY A 242 -3.94 10.80 21.44
N GLU A 243 -4.39 11.72 20.59
CA GLU A 243 -5.69 11.58 19.91
C GLU A 243 -5.51 11.04 18.48
N PRO A 244 -6.43 10.21 17.98
CA PRO A 244 -6.33 9.68 16.63
C PRO A 244 -6.74 10.76 15.60
N ILE A 245 -6.08 10.78 14.45
CA ILE A 245 -6.51 11.60 13.32
C ILE A 245 -7.13 10.68 12.26
N VAL A 246 -8.41 10.93 11.96
CA VAL A 246 -9.18 10.22 10.94
C VAL A 246 -8.74 10.64 9.54
N ALA A 247 -8.75 9.73 8.56
CA ALA A 247 -8.49 10.08 7.17
C ALA A 247 -9.37 9.27 6.21
N LEU A 248 -9.85 9.94 5.16
CA LEU A 248 -10.36 9.28 3.97
C LEU A 248 -9.17 8.68 3.21
N LYS A 249 -9.39 7.50 2.62
CA LYS A 249 -8.39 6.71 1.93
C LYS A 249 -8.86 6.35 0.54
N SER A 250 -8.10 6.81 -0.45
CA SER A 250 -8.14 6.26 -1.81
C SER A 250 -7.00 5.27 -2.00
N TYR A 251 -7.29 4.13 -2.62
CA TYR A 251 -6.29 3.15 -3.03
C TYR A 251 -6.55 2.75 -4.48
N ILE A 252 -5.94 3.48 -5.41
CA ILE A 252 -6.17 3.28 -6.84
C ILE A 252 -5.42 2.02 -7.28
N MET A 253 -6.19 0.94 -7.51
CA MET A 253 -5.67 -0.35 -7.95
C MET A 253 -6.27 -0.82 -9.28
N SER A 254 -7.27 -0.12 -9.81
CA SER A 254 -7.86 -0.48 -11.10
C SER A 254 -6.91 -0.07 -12.24
N PRO A 255 -6.55 -0.99 -13.16
CA PRO A 255 -5.83 -0.63 -14.38
C PRO A 255 -6.63 0.31 -15.29
N PHE A 256 -7.95 0.38 -15.09
CA PHE A 256 -8.88 1.15 -15.90
C PHE A 256 -9.19 2.53 -15.31
N SER A 257 -8.62 2.88 -14.15
CA SER A 257 -8.76 4.23 -13.61
C SER A 257 -8.19 5.25 -14.59
N ALA A 258 -8.93 6.34 -14.82
CA ALA A 258 -8.55 7.44 -15.68
C ALA A 258 -8.72 8.77 -14.93
N GLU A 259 -8.39 9.89 -15.57
CA GLU A 259 -8.56 11.23 -14.98
C GLU A 259 -10.01 11.50 -14.58
N ASP A 260 -10.99 11.02 -15.35
CA ASP A 260 -12.40 11.14 -14.99
C ASP A 260 -12.74 10.39 -13.69
N SER A 261 -12.05 9.29 -13.40
CA SER A 261 -12.15 8.60 -12.11
C SER A 261 -11.63 9.47 -10.97
N VAL A 262 -10.58 10.25 -11.21
CA VAL A 262 -10.04 11.22 -10.24
C VAL A 262 -11.04 12.36 -10.02
N HIS A 263 -11.59 12.94 -11.08
CA HIS A 263 -12.61 14.00 -10.99
C HIS A 263 -13.84 13.52 -10.20
N SER A 264 -14.29 12.29 -10.44
CA SER A 264 -15.42 11.69 -9.72
C SER A 264 -15.22 11.68 -8.20
N VAL A 265 -13.98 11.52 -7.72
CA VAL A 265 -13.66 11.58 -6.28
C VAL A 265 -13.90 12.99 -5.74
N LEU A 266 -13.44 14.02 -6.45
CA LEU A 266 -13.61 15.41 -6.04
C LEU A 266 -15.08 15.82 -6.08
N ASP A 267 -15.82 15.38 -7.08
CA ASP A 267 -17.26 15.65 -7.20
C ASP A 267 -18.05 15.01 -6.07
N SER A 268 -17.75 13.76 -5.70
CA SER A 268 -18.37 13.09 -4.54
C SER A 268 -18.03 13.79 -3.23
N ILE A 269 -16.79 14.29 -3.05
CA ILE A 269 -16.43 15.11 -1.89
C ILE A 269 -17.26 16.40 -1.87
N HIS A 270 -17.35 17.09 -3.02
CA HIS A 270 -18.10 18.34 -3.13
C HIS A 270 -19.58 18.16 -2.77
N ARG A 271 -20.27 17.19 -3.39
CA ARG A 271 -21.68 16.87 -3.08
C ARG A 271 -21.89 16.50 -1.61
N ALA A 272 -20.96 15.73 -1.02
CA ALA A 272 -21.04 15.40 0.40
C ALA A 272 -20.90 16.63 1.30
N ARG A 273 -20.03 17.58 0.95
CA ARG A 273 -19.88 18.84 1.69
C ARG A 273 -21.12 19.72 1.59
N GLU A 274 -21.69 19.90 0.41
CA GLU A 274 -22.92 20.68 0.20
C GLU A 274 -24.07 20.15 1.07
N ARG A 275 -24.28 18.81 1.07
CA ARG A 275 -25.31 18.17 1.90
C ARG A 275 -25.12 18.36 3.41
N LEU A 276 -23.89 18.59 3.88
CA LEU A 276 -23.62 18.89 5.29
C LEU A 276 -23.77 20.38 5.62
N GLN A 277 -23.73 21.27 4.63
CA GLN A 277 -23.99 22.70 4.81
C GLN A 277 -25.49 23.01 4.83
N ASP A 278 -26.29 22.24 4.10
CA ASP A 278 -27.75 22.35 4.05
C ASP A 278 -28.47 21.77 5.29
N ARG A 279 -27.73 21.29 6.30
CA ARG A 279 -28.25 20.68 7.54
C ARG A 279 -28.01 21.56 8.74
#